data_AF-A0A7X7SH50-F1
#
_entry.id   AF-A0A7X7SH50-F1
#
_cell.length_a   1.000
_cell.length_b   1.000
_cell.length_c   1.000
_cell.angle_alpha   90.00
_cell.angle_beta   90.00
_cell.angle_gamma   90.00
#
_symmetry.space_group_name_H-M   'P 1'
#
loop_
_entity.id
_entity.type
_entity.pdbx_description
1 polymer ?
#
loop_
_entity_poly.entity_id
_entity_poly.type
_entity_poly.pdbx_seq_one_letter_code
_entity_poly.pdbx_strand_id
1 'polypeptide(L)'
;IMFGRFAADPSIEGRTLADIAREQGRDPLDTALDLVEGGGPGIISFNMHEDDIRTLMRQPWTMTASDGALPRMGVGFPHPRAYGTFPRKLRRYALDGGVVDLASAIRSMTSLPATVFRMKDRGVLRPGAIADIVVFDAARVTDRATFQEPHQLADGMVHVLIGGRFAVRDGRLTQDRLGKVLDRRAQ
;
A
#
# COMPACT_ATOMS: atom_id res chain seq x y z
N ILE A 1 -7.35 -17.82 -4.41
CA ILE A 1 -6.15 -17.25 -3.76
C ILE A 1 -4.98 -17.27 -4.73
N MET A 2 -4.06 -16.31 -4.63
CA MET A 2 -2.79 -16.27 -5.35
C MET A 2 -1.64 -16.36 -4.34
N PHE A 3 -0.55 -17.03 -4.70
CA PHE A 3 0.60 -17.19 -3.81
C PHE A 3 1.55 -16.00 -3.92
N GLY A 4 1.95 -15.48 -2.77
CA GLY A 4 2.85 -14.34 -2.65
C GLY A 4 4.30 -14.76 -2.53
N ARG A 5 4.77 -14.99 -1.30
CA ARG A 5 6.12 -15.49 -1.02
C ARG A 5 6.05 -16.90 -0.47
N PHE A 6 6.86 -17.80 -1.02
CA PHE A 6 7.04 -19.15 -0.52
C PHE A 6 8.48 -19.61 -0.75
N ALA A 7 9.28 -19.60 0.32
CA ALA A 7 10.71 -19.91 0.20
C ALA A 7 10.96 -21.41 -0.09
N ALA A 8 10.08 -22.29 0.36
CA ALA A 8 10.22 -23.73 0.15
C ALA A 8 10.00 -24.14 -1.32
N ASP A 9 9.14 -23.42 -2.04
CA ASP A 9 8.96 -23.58 -3.47
C ASP A 9 8.64 -22.22 -4.14
N PRO A 10 9.65 -21.49 -4.61
CA PRO A 10 9.42 -20.20 -5.28
C PRO A 10 8.68 -20.32 -6.61
N SER A 11 8.57 -21.51 -7.21
CA SER A 11 7.98 -21.69 -8.54
C SER A 11 6.46 -21.46 -8.57
N ILE A 12 5.81 -21.52 -7.40
CA ILE A 12 4.38 -21.28 -7.26
C ILE A 12 4.02 -19.81 -7.04
N GLU A 13 4.99 -18.95 -6.76
CA GLU A 13 4.78 -17.53 -6.52
C GLU A 13 4.14 -16.86 -7.74
N GLY A 14 3.12 -16.02 -7.53
CA GLY A 14 2.34 -15.38 -8.59
C GLY A 14 1.30 -16.28 -9.25
N ARG A 15 1.29 -17.59 -8.96
CA ARG A 15 0.28 -18.53 -9.45
C ARG A 15 -0.92 -18.58 -8.51
N THR A 16 -2.06 -19.05 -9.02
CA THR A 16 -3.25 -19.31 -8.19
C THR A 16 -3.32 -20.76 -7.72
N LEU A 17 -3.91 -20.99 -6.56
CA LEU A 17 -4.21 -22.36 -6.08
C LEU A 17 -4.99 -23.16 -7.13
N ALA A 18 -5.94 -22.52 -7.81
CA ALA A 18 -6.76 -23.15 -8.83
C ALA A 18 -5.93 -23.60 -10.04
N ASP A 19 -4.91 -22.83 -10.45
CA ASP A 19 -4.05 -23.21 -11.58
C ASP A 19 -3.14 -24.38 -11.22
N ILE A 20 -2.60 -24.39 -9.99
CA ILE A 20 -1.75 -25.49 -9.51
C ILE A 20 -2.56 -26.78 -9.37
N ALA A 21 -3.72 -26.70 -8.71
CA ALA A 21 -4.59 -27.87 -8.52
C ALA A 21 -5.03 -28.47 -9.88
N ARG A 22 -5.39 -27.61 -10.84
CA ARG A 22 -5.76 -28.03 -12.20
C ARG A 22 -4.61 -28.69 -12.95
N GLU A 23 -3.40 -28.13 -12.89
CA GLU A 23 -2.21 -28.72 -13.51
C GLU A 23 -1.86 -30.08 -12.90
N GLN A 24 -2.02 -30.23 -11.59
CA GLN A 24 -1.77 -31.48 -10.88
C GLN A 24 -2.90 -32.50 -11.00
N GLY A 25 -4.07 -32.11 -11.52
CA GLY A 25 -5.25 -32.97 -11.56
C GLY A 25 -5.80 -33.32 -10.17
N ARG A 26 -5.65 -32.43 -9.19
CA ARG A 26 -6.03 -32.64 -7.79
C ARG A 26 -7.16 -31.70 -7.34
N ASP A 27 -7.83 -32.07 -6.26
CA ASP A 27 -8.77 -31.17 -5.60
C ASP A 27 -8.03 -29.96 -4.99
N PRO A 28 -8.54 -28.72 -5.17
CA PRO A 28 -7.89 -27.53 -4.61
C PRO A 28 -7.73 -27.55 -3.09
N LEU A 29 -8.63 -28.20 -2.35
CA LEU A 29 -8.51 -28.33 -0.89
C LEU A 29 -7.32 -29.21 -0.53
N ASP A 30 -7.15 -30.37 -1.16
CA ASP A 30 -6.02 -31.26 -0.91
C ASP A 30 -4.70 -30.58 -1.27
N THR A 31 -4.63 -29.88 -2.41
CA THR A 31 -3.45 -29.08 -2.77
C THR A 31 -3.17 -28.00 -1.72
N ALA A 32 -4.19 -27.35 -1.17
CA ALA A 32 -4.01 -26.33 -0.14
C ALA A 32 -3.50 -26.92 1.19
N LEU A 33 -4.00 -28.09 1.60
CA LEU A 33 -3.57 -28.78 2.82
C LEU A 33 -2.08 -29.15 2.72
N ASP A 34 -1.65 -29.73 1.61
CA ASP A 34 -0.23 -30.07 1.38
C ASP A 34 0.68 -28.83 1.45
N LEU A 35 0.24 -27.70 0.86
CA LEU A 35 1.00 -26.46 0.89
C LEU A 35 1.08 -25.85 2.30
N VAL A 36 0.04 -26.02 3.12
CA VAL A 36 0.04 -25.59 4.52
C VAL A 36 1.00 -26.45 5.34
N GLU A 37 0.97 -27.78 5.16
CA GLU A 37 1.91 -28.70 5.80
C GLU A 37 3.37 -28.44 5.37
N GLY A 38 3.58 -28.06 4.11
CA GLY A 38 4.88 -27.68 3.54
C GLY A 38 5.43 -26.32 3.97
N GLY A 39 4.80 -25.65 4.94
CA GLY A 39 5.29 -24.42 5.55
C GLY A 39 4.43 -23.19 5.33
N GLY A 40 3.31 -23.30 4.60
CA GLY A 40 2.32 -22.24 4.49
C GLY A 40 2.79 -21.05 3.64
N PRO A 41 2.55 -21.04 2.32
CA PRO A 41 2.89 -19.90 1.49
C PRO A 41 2.15 -18.64 1.95
N GLY A 42 2.77 -17.46 1.81
CA GLY A 42 2.05 -16.21 1.91
C GLY A 42 0.96 -16.15 0.82
N ILE A 43 -0.23 -15.65 1.14
CA ILE A 43 -1.36 -15.64 0.21
C ILE A 43 -1.93 -14.24 -0.01
N ILE A 44 -2.51 -14.08 -1.19
CA ILE A 44 -3.36 -12.96 -1.58
C ILE A 44 -4.76 -13.52 -1.80
N SER A 45 -5.71 -12.99 -1.02
CA SER A 45 -7.12 -13.39 -1.09
C SER A 45 -7.93 -12.37 -1.89
N PHE A 46 -8.74 -12.86 -2.81
CA PHE A 46 -9.68 -12.06 -3.61
C PHE A 46 -11.09 -12.28 -3.05
N ASN A 47 -11.35 -11.76 -1.86
CA ASN A 47 -12.55 -12.05 -1.07
C ASN A 47 -13.32 -10.80 -0.64
N MET A 48 -13.07 -9.66 -1.29
CA MET A 48 -13.76 -8.40 -1.03
C MET A 48 -14.49 -7.92 -2.28
N HIS A 49 -15.63 -7.26 -2.08
CA HIS A 49 -16.37 -6.61 -3.15
C HIS A 49 -16.00 -5.13 -3.25
N GLU A 50 -15.89 -4.59 -4.48
CA GLU A 50 -15.50 -3.18 -4.71
C GLU A 50 -16.47 -2.20 -4.04
N ASP A 51 -17.77 -2.53 -4.00
CA ASP A 51 -18.77 -1.64 -3.39
C ASP A 51 -18.66 -1.55 -1.87
N ASP A 52 -18.21 -2.61 -1.19
CA ASP A 52 -17.91 -2.56 0.24
C ASP A 52 -16.69 -1.66 0.50
N ILE A 53 -15.66 -1.76 -0.35
CA ILE A 53 -14.47 -0.91 -0.30
C ILE A 53 -14.87 0.56 -0.46
N ARG A 54 -15.70 0.87 -1.46
CA ARG A 54 -16.21 2.24 -1.69
C ARG A 54 -17.05 2.75 -0.52
N THR A 55 -17.90 1.89 0.03
CA THR A 55 -18.77 2.23 1.17
C THR A 55 -17.95 2.57 2.41
N LEU A 56 -16.95 1.75 2.74
CA LEU A 56 -16.06 1.99 3.88
C LEU A 56 -15.15 3.19 3.66
N MET A 57 -14.69 3.43 2.42
CA MET A 57 -13.80 4.54 2.08
C MET A 57 -14.43 5.92 2.33
N ARG A 58 -15.75 6.02 2.18
CA ARG A 58 -16.52 7.27 2.40
C ARG A 58 -16.67 7.64 3.87
N GLN A 59 -16.44 6.71 4.79
CA GLN A 59 -16.72 6.97 6.19
C GLN A 59 -15.68 7.94 6.79
N PRO A 60 -16.11 8.95 7.57
CA PRO A 60 -15.23 10.00 8.06
C PRO A 60 -14.19 9.52 9.09
N TRP A 61 -14.37 8.32 9.64
CA TRP A 61 -13.45 7.65 10.56
C TRP A 61 -12.48 6.68 9.89
N THR A 62 -12.63 6.40 8.59
CA THR A 62 -11.75 5.45 7.88
C THR A 62 -10.40 6.07 7.55
N MET A 63 -9.33 5.52 8.12
CA MET A 63 -7.95 5.85 7.78
C MET A 63 -7.45 5.02 6.60
N THR A 64 -6.57 5.60 5.80
CA THR A 64 -5.88 4.87 4.72
C THR A 64 -4.63 4.21 5.27
N ALA A 65 -4.52 2.90 5.10
CA ALA A 65 -3.32 2.13 5.41
C ALA A 65 -3.02 1.18 4.24
N SER A 66 -1.75 0.94 3.95
CA SER A 66 -1.37 0.03 2.86
C SER A 66 -1.60 -1.43 3.21
N ASP A 67 -1.40 -1.81 4.48
CA ASP A 67 -1.28 -3.21 4.90
C ASP A 67 -0.29 -4.00 4.01
N GLY A 68 0.68 -3.27 3.45
CA GLY A 68 1.68 -3.80 2.55
C GLY A 68 2.76 -4.50 3.35
N ALA A 69 3.22 -5.65 2.84
CA ALA A 69 4.51 -6.18 3.27
C ALA A 69 5.64 -5.18 2.94
N LEU A 70 6.82 -5.41 3.50
CA LEU A 70 8.06 -4.67 3.18
C LEU A 70 9.00 -5.56 2.34
N PRO A 71 8.61 -5.95 1.11
CA PRO A 71 9.41 -6.86 0.29
C PRO A 71 10.66 -6.16 -0.22
N ARG A 72 11.73 -6.94 -0.43
CA ARG A 72 12.84 -6.50 -1.27
C ARG A 72 12.33 -6.40 -2.71
N MET A 73 12.70 -5.32 -3.42
CA MET A 73 12.32 -5.13 -4.82
C MET A 73 12.74 -6.34 -5.67
N GLY A 74 11.80 -6.89 -6.45
CA GLY A 74 12.01 -8.04 -7.32
C GLY A 74 12.00 -9.40 -6.61
N VAL A 75 11.61 -9.46 -5.33
CA VAL A 75 11.54 -10.71 -4.56
C VAL A 75 10.09 -11.03 -4.21
N GLY A 76 9.62 -12.19 -4.68
CA GLY A 76 8.27 -12.70 -4.45
C GLY A 76 7.19 -11.99 -5.25
N PHE A 77 5.93 -12.34 -4.95
CA PHE A 77 4.74 -11.68 -5.50
C PHE A 77 3.93 -11.01 -4.38
N PRO A 78 4.44 -9.91 -3.78
CA PRO A 78 3.71 -9.21 -2.73
C PRO A 78 2.39 -8.63 -3.26
N HIS A 79 1.43 -8.39 -2.39
CA HIS A 79 0.20 -7.70 -2.79
C HIS A 79 0.55 -6.28 -3.31
N PRO A 80 0.01 -5.81 -4.46
CA PRO A 80 0.31 -4.49 -5.03
C PRO A 80 0.04 -3.29 -4.10
N ARG A 81 -0.73 -3.49 -3.03
CA ARG A 81 -0.96 -2.49 -1.97
C ARG A 81 0.33 -2.04 -1.29
N ALA A 82 1.39 -2.85 -1.32
CA ALA A 82 2.72 -2.48 -0.84
C ALA A 82 3.32 -1.25 -1.56
N TYR A 83 2.94 -1.04 -2.83
CA TYR A 83 3.49 0.03 -3.66
C TYR A 83 2.44 1.07 -4.09
N GLY A 84 1.18 0.66 -4.23
CA GLY A 84 0.16 1.45 -4.91
C GLY A 84 -0.88 2.15 -4.02
N THR A 85 -0.97 1.86 -2.73
CA THR A 85 -2.16 2.22 -1.92
C THR A 85 -2.57 3.69 -1.99
N PHE A 86 -1.67 4.60 -1.62
CA PHE A 86 -1.95 6.02 -1.57
C PHE A 86 -2.19 6.63 -2.97
N PRO A 87 -1.33 6.41 -3.98
CA PRO A 87 -1.57 6.90 -5.33
C PRO A 87 -2.85 6.35 -5.95
N ARG A 88 -3.20 5.07 -5.70
CA ARG A 88 -4.48 4.48 -6.12
C ARG A 88 -5.66 5.23 -5.52
N LYS A 89 -5.60 5.55 -4.22
CA LYS A 89 -6.65 6.35 -3.56
C LYS A 89 -6.81 7.71 -4.21
N LEU A 90 -5.71 8.40 -4.47
CA LEU A 90 -5.73 9.70 -5.13
C LEU A 90 -6.29 9.61 -6.56
N ARG A 91 -5.74 8.76 -7.41
CA ARG A 91 -6.11 8.65 -8.83
C ARG A 91 -7.51 8.06 -9.00
N ARG A 92 -7.68 6.79 -8.62
CA ARG A 92 -8.88 6.00 -8.93
C ARG A 92 -10.09 6.48 -8.16
N TYR A 93 -9.94 6.76 -6.86
CA TYR A 93 -11.08 6.97 -5.98
C TYR A 93 -11.43 8.44 -5.75
N ALA A 94 -10.44 9.33 -5.76
CA ALA A 94 -10.69 10.75 -5.55
C ALA A 94 -10.80 11.55 -6.86
N LEU A 95 -9.79 11.46 -7.73
CA LEU A 95 -9.71 12.29 -8.93
C LEU A 95 -10.56 11.76 -10.09
N ASP A 96 -10.48 10.46 -10.42
CA ASP A 96 -11.29 9.87 -11.51
C ASP A 96 -12.69 9.46 -11.05
N GLY A 97 -12.77 8.69 -9.97
CA GLY A 97 -14.00 8.00 -9.61
C GLY A 97 -14.98 8.80 -8.77
N GLY A 98 -14.54 9.93 -8.18
CA GLY A 98 -15.39 10.76 -7.31
C GLY A 98 -16.03 10.01 -6.13
N VAL A 99 -15.44 8.90 -5.68
CA VAL A 99 -15.96 8.09 -4.58
C VAL A 99 -15.85 8.85 -3.25
N VAL A 100 -14.77 9.62 -3.11
CA VAL A 100 -14.49 10.58 -2.04
C VAL A 100 -13.91 11.84 -2.67
N ASP A 101 -14.13 13.01 -2.07
CA ASP A 101 -13.43 14.21 -2.54
C ASP A 101 -11.92 14.14 -2.21
N LEU A 102 -11.12 14.96 -2.90
CA LEU A 102 -9.66 14.97 -2.73
C LEU A 102 -9.23 15.37 -1.31
N ALA A 103 -9.94 16.30 -0.66
CA ALA A 103 -9.59 16.75 0.68
C ALA A 103 -9.84 15.66 1.73
N SER A 104 -10.95 14.92 1.60
CA SER A 104 -11.30 13.74 2.40
C SER A 104 -10.29 12.61 2.18
N ALA A 105 -9.88 12.38 0.94
CA ALA A 105 -8.82 11.43 0.63
C ALA A 105 -7.50 11.82 1.34
N ILE A 106 -7.03 13.06 1.20
CA ILE A 106 -5.82 13.57 1.85
C ILE A 106 -5.94 13.49 3.38
N ARG A 107 -7.06 13.92 3.96
CA ARG A 107 -7.32 13.87 5.41
C ARG A 107 -7.18 12.45 5.95
N SER A 108 -7.73 11.45 5.25
CA SER A 108 -7.70 10.04 5.68
C SER A 108 -6.29 9.44 5.74
N MET A 109 -5.30 10.07 5.10
CA MET A 109 -3.90 9.63 5.06
C MET A 109 -2.95 10.63 5.72
N THR A 110 -3.45 11.71 6.33
CA THR A 110 -2.63 12.75 6.98
C THR A 110 -3.18 13.12 8.37
N SER A 111 -4.11 14.07 8.46
CA SER A 111 -4.55 14.63 9.74
C SER A 111 -5.40 13.66 10.57
N LEU A 112 -6.17 12.78 9.94
CA LEU A 112 -6.93 11.75 10.66
C LEU A 112 -6.00 10.77 11.41
N PRO A 113 -5.04 10.08 10.76
CA PRO A 113 -4.11 9.24 11.49
C PRO A 113 -3.24 10.01 12.49
N ALA A 114 -2.79 11.23 12.16
CA ALA A 114 -2.05 12.04 13.13
C ALA A 114 -2.89 12.33 14.39
N THR A 115 -4.19 12.59 14.25
CA THR A 115 -5.10 12.79 15.38
C THR A 115 -5.29 11.50 16.18
N VAL A 116 -5.61 10.38 15.53
CA VAL A 116 -5.87 9.09 16.18
C VAL A 116 -4.64 8.59 16.95
N PHE A 117 -3.46 8.69 16.35
CA PHE A 117 -2.21 8.26 16.96
C PHE A 117 -1.54 9.33 17.84
N ARG A 118 -2.15 10.52 17.96
CA ARG A 118 -1.65 11.66 18.75
C ARG A 118 -0.25 12.10 18.34
N MET A 119 -0.02 12.17 17.02
CA MET A 119 1.22 12.69 16.44
C MET A 119 1.18 14.21 16.43
N LYS A 120 1.76 14.83 17.46
CA LYS A 120 1.74 16.28 17.64
C LYS A 120 2.45 16.98 16.49
N ASP A 121 1.89 18.11 16.06
CA ASP A 121 2.45 18.96 15.00
C ASP A 121 2.69 18.24 13.66
N ARG A 122 2.00 17.12 13.38
CA ARG A 122 2.11 16.35 12.12
C ARG A 122 0.75 16.16 11.44
N GLY A 123 0.78 15.77 10.17
CA GLY A 123 -0.41 15.47 9.37
C GLY A 123 -1.20 16.69 8.90
N VAL A 124 -0.70 17.90 9.12
CA VAL A 124 -1.33 19.17 8.73
C VAL A 124 -0.30 20.13 8.15
N LEU A 125 -0.71 20.99 7.22
CA LEU A 125 0.09 22.10 6.72
C LEU A 125 -0.30 23.38 7.45
N ARG A 126 0.51 23.79 8.42
CA ARG A 126 0.35 25.07 9.15
C ARG A 126 1.69 25.56 9.68
N PRO A 127 1.85 26.87 9.95
CA PRO A 127 3.00 27.38 10.68
C PRO A 127 3.24 26.62 12.00
N GLY A 128 4.50 26.31 12.28
CA GLY A 128 4.94 25.55 13.45
C GLY A 128 4.76 24.03 13.37
N ALA A 129 4.07 23.50 12.35
CA ALA A 129 3.99 22.06 12.13
C ALA A 129 5.31 21.50 11.57
N ILE A 130 5.57 20.22 11.81
CA ILE A 130 6.68 19.49 11.20
C ILE A 130 6.47 19.43 9.69
N ALA A 131 7.49 19.79 8.92
CA ALA A 131 7.47 19.82 7.46
C ALA A 131 7.59 18.41 6.85
N ASP A 132 6.66 17.52 7.17
CA ASP A 132 6.41 16.29 6.43
C ASP A 132 5.44 16.58 5.29
N ILE A 133 5.96 16.73 4.07
CA ILE A 133 5.22 17.28 2.94
C ILE A 133 5.37 16.35 1.74
N VAL A 134 4.27 16.07 1.05
CA VAL A 134 4.28 15.38 -0.24
C VAL A 134 3.81 16.36 -1.31
N VAL A 135 4.56 16.45 -2.41
CA VAL A 135 4.17 17.14 -3.64
C VAL A 135 4.00 16.08 -4.71
N PHE A 136 2.81 16.04 -5.31
CA PHE A 136 2.50 15.11 -6.41
C PHE A 136 1.85 15.87 -7.56
N ASP A 137 2.04 15.36 -8.77
CA ASP A 137 1.41 15.86 -9.98
C ASP A 137 0.02 15.23 -10.12
N ALA A 138 -1.03 16.03 -9.96
CA ALA A 138 -2.41 15.57 -10.01
C ALA A 138 -2.82 14.98 -11.37
N ALA A 139 -2.16 15.37 -12.47
CA ALA A 139 -2.42 14.83 -13.79
C ALA A 139 -1.75 13.46 -14.00
N ARG A 140 -0.65 13.17 -13.27
CA ARG A 140 0.17 11.97 -13.48
C ARG A 140 0.12 10.95 -12.37
N VAL A 141 -0.33 11.33 -11.17
CA VAL A 141 -0.31 10.43 -10.00
C VAL A 141 -1.13 9.17 -10.28
N THR A 142 -0.51 8.00 -10.15
CA THR A 142 -1.19 6.70 -10.30
C THR A 142 -0.38 5.57 -9.68
N ASP A 143 -1.07 4.53 -9.21
CA ASP A 143 -0.44 3.25 -8.93
C ASP A 143 -0.10 2.53 -10.24
N ARG A 144 1.03 1.82 -10.24
CA ARG A 144 1.47 0.95 -11.35
C ARG A 144 1.49 -0.53 -10.98
N ALA A 145 1.60 -0.83 -9.69
CA ALA A 145 1.67 -2.19 -9.19
C ALA A 145 0.36 -2.94 -9.45
N THR A 146 0.47 -4.10 -10.11
CA THR A 146 -0.64 -5.02 -10.35
C THR A 146 -0.41 -6.32 -9.57
N PHE A 147 -1.35 -7.26 -9.62
CA PHE A 147 -1.14 -8.57 -9.01
C PHE A 147 -0.08 -9.39 -9.76
N GLN A 148 0.02 -9.19 -11.08
CA GLN A 148 0.96 -9.87 -11.98
C GLN A 148 2.34 -9.20 -11.99
N GLU A 149 2.38 -7.88 -11.82
CA GLU A 149 3.60 -7.08 -11.77
C GLU A 149 3.59 -6.20 -10.50
N PRO A 150 3.77 -6.80 -9.32
CA PRO A 150 3.58 -6.08 -8.06
C PRO A 150 4.72 -5.12 -7.74
N HIS A 151 5.91 -5.34 -8.29
CA HIS A 151 7.11 -4.53 -8.06
C HIS A 151 7.18 -3.34 -9.01
N GLN A 152 6.21 -2.43 -8.90
CA GLN A 152 6.18 -1.20 -9.69
C GLN A 152 5.99 0.00 -8.78
N LEU A 153 6.89 0.98 -8.87
CA LEU A 153 6.76 2.23 -8.14
C LEU A 153 5.63 3.07 -8.74
N ALA A 154 5.00 3.89 -7.91
CA ALA A 154 3.97 4.81 -8.37
C ALA A 154 4.55 5.95 -9.20
N ASP A 155 3.74 6.46 -10.13
CA ASP A 155 4.07 7.65 -10.91
C ASP A 155 3.50 8.91 -10.27
N GLY A 156 4.05 10.07 -10.65
CA GLY A 156 3.54 11.40 -10.27
C GLY A 156 3.89 11.86 -8.86
N MET A 157 4.64 11.08 -8.08
CA MET A 157 5.20 11.54 -6.79
C MET A 157 6.47 12.37 -7.05
N VAL A 158 6.39 13.69 -6.85
CA VAL A 158 7.44 14.64 -7.24
C VAL A 158 8.44 14.89 -6.11
N HIS A 159 7.93 15.30 -4.95
CA HIS A 159 8.73 15.54 -3.75
C HIS A 159 8.13 14.87 -2.53
N VAL A 160 9.00 14.36 -1.68
CA VAL A 160 8.65 13.93 -0.32
C VAL A 160 9.66 14.56 0.61
N LEU A 161 9.17 15.33 1.57
CA LEU A 161 9.95 15.93 2.63
C LEU A 161 9.61 15.25 3.94
N ILE A 162 10.64 14.99 4.76
CA ILE A 162 10.51 14.49 6.12
C ILE A 162 11.23 15.49 7.02
N GLY A 163 10.48 16.15 7.91
CA GLY A 163 11.01 17.23 8.74
C GLY A 163 11.72 18.34 7.96
N GLY A 164 11.24 18.67 6.76
CA GLY A 164 11.76 19.76 5.92
C GLY A 164 12.94 19.39 5.02
N ARG A 165 13.40 18.13 5.05
CA ARG A 165 14.47 17.64 4.18
C ARG A 165 13.91 16.69 3.13
N PHE A 166 14.44 16.74 1.91
CA PHE A 166 14.00 15.87 0.82
C PHE A 166 14.38 14.42 1.10
N ALA A 167 13.38 13.54 1.21
CA ALA A 167 13.51 12.10 1.07
C ALA A 167 13.40 11.68 -0.41
N VAL A 168 12.54 12.36 -1.17
CA VAL A 168 12.42 12.26 -2.63
C VAL A 168 12.50 13.65 -3.23
N ARG A 169 13.35 13.84 -4.23
CA ARG A 169 13.52 15.11 -4.95
C ARG A 169 13.45 14.86 -6.46
N ASP A 170 12.61 15.60 -7.17
CA ASP A 170 12.41 15.48 -8.63
C ASP A 170 12.11 14.04 -9.05
N GLY A 171 11.28 13.34 -8.29
CA GLY A 171 10.91 11.94 -8.52
C GLY A 171 12.00 10.92 -8.17
N ARG A 172 13.14 11.33 -7.60
CA ARG A 172 14.27 10.45 -7.25
C ARG A 172 14.45 10.34 -5.75
N LEU A 173 14.63 9.10 -5.27
CA LEU A 173 14.94 8.82 -3.87
C LEU A 173 16.33 9.37 -3.50
N THR A 174 16.43 10.01 -2.34
CA THR A 174 17.70 10.45 -1.75
C THR A 174 18.30 9.35 -0.87
N GLN A 175 19.56 9.50 -0.45
CA GLN A 175 20.22 8.52 0.43
C GLN A 175 19.98 8.77 1.92
N ASP A 176 19.31 9.88 2.27
CA ASP A 176 19.15 10.31 3.65
C ASP A 176 18.10 9.49 4.41
N ARG A 177 18.46 9.03 5.62
CA ARG A 177 17.54 8.39 6.55
C ARG A 177 16.98 9.42 7.54
N LEU A 178 15.93 10.11 7.12
CA LEU A 178 15.38 11.28 7.83
C LEU A 178 14.37 10.95 8.94
N GLY A 179 13.97 9.68 9.04
CA GLY A 179 12.96 9.23 9.99
C GLY A 179 13.36 9.43 11.45
N LYS A 180 12.37 9.68 12.30
CA LYS A 180 12.53 9.73 13.77
C LYS A 180 11.54 8.78 14.42
N VAL A 181 11.95 8.18 15.53
CA VAL A 181 11.02 7.45 16.40
C VAL A 181 10.02 8.45 16.98
N LEU A 182 8.73 8.12 16.88
CA LEU A 182 7.66 8.92 17.45
C LEU A 182 7.23 8.27 18.77
N ASP A 183 7.54 8.91 19.89
CA ASP A 183 7.08 8.48 21.21
C ASP A 183 5.87 9.31 21.64
N ARG A 184 4.79 8.64 22.06
CA ARG A 184 3.60 9.30 22.62
C ARG A 184 3.87 10.01 23.94
N ARG A 185 4.90 9.62 24.69
CA ARG A 185 5.25 10.21 26.00
C ARG A 185 6.15 11.44 25.89
N ALA A 186 6.88 11.57 24.78
CA ALA A 186 7.86 12.64 24.56
C ALA A 186 7.35 13.75 23.61
N GLN A 187 6.07 13.72 23.22
CA GLN A 187 5.42 14.68 22.29
C GLN A 187 4.51 15.66 23.03
#